data_AF-A0A918G4Z9-F1
#
_entry.id   AF-A0A918G4Z9-F1
#
_cell.length_a   1.000
_cell.length_b   1.000
_cell.length_c   1.000
_cell.angle_alpha   90.00
_cell.angle_beta   90.00
_cell.angle_gamma   90.00
#
_symmetry.space_group_name_H-M   'P 1'
#
loop_
_entity.id
_entity.type
_entity.pdbx_description
1 polymer ?
#
loop_
_entity_poly.entity_id
_entity_poly.type
_entity_poly.pdbx_seq_one_letter_code
_entity_poly.pdbx_strand_id
1 'polypeptide(L)'
;MITNIIVPQKFLKEHPDVVEAVLRGSVKTNAWINANLDDAKASANKALERLSGKALPADVIDPAWKFIQFTDDPLASTLNTEAEHAVKAGLLEKPDLKGIYDLTLLNKVLKAEGKSEVDDAGLGAE
;
A
#
# COMPACT_ATOMS: atom_id res chain seq x y z
N MET A 1 4.25 -2.89 10.35
CA MET A 1 3.97 -3.69 9.15
C MET A 1 3.17 -2.82 8.22
N ILE A 2 3.66 -2.69 6.99
CA ILE A 2 3.00 -1.97 5.90
C ILE A 2 2.65 -2.98 4.79
N THR A 3 1.82 -2.56 3.84
CA THR A 3 1.57 -3.30 2.61
C THR A 3 1.79 -2.35 1.45
N ASN A 4 2.69 -2.73 0.53
CA ASN A 4 2.97 -1.93 -0.67
C ASN A 4 2.38 -2.61 -1.91
N ILE A 5 2.02 -1.79 -2.90
CA ILE A 5 1.66 -2.26 -4.24
C ILE A 5 2.96 -2.36 -5.03
N ILE A 6 3.22 -3.53 -5.61
CA ILE A 6 4.43 -3.82 -6.38
C ILE A 6 4.02 -4.24 -7.78
N VAL A 7 4.72 -3.72 -8.78
CA VAL A 7 4.50 -4.04 -10.20
C VAL A 7 5.81 -4.49 -10.86
N PRO A 8 5.79 -5.48 -11.76
CA PRO A 8 6.96 -5.82 -12.54
C PRO A 8 7.44 -4.64 -13.39
N GLN A 9 8.73 -4.32 -13.36
CA GLN A 9 9.30 -3.19 -14.10
C GLN A 9 9.00 -3.24 -15.60
N LYS A 10 9.02 -4.44 -16.21
CA LYS A 10 8.66 -4.62 -17.62
C LYS A 10 7.22 -4.19 -17.89
N PHE A 11 6.28 -4.58 -17.02
CA PHE A 11 4.87 -4.22 -17.15
C PHE A 11 4.66 -2.73 -16.96
N LEU A 12 5.35 -2.11 -15.99
CA LEU A 12 5.29 -0.65 -15.81
C LEU A 12 5.76 0.11 -17.06
N LYS A 13 6.83 -0.35 -17.70
CA LYS A 13 7.36 0.25 -18.94
C LYS A 13 6.41 0.08 -20.13
N GLU A 14 5.81 -1.09 -20.26
CA GLU A 14 4.94 -1.44 -21.40
C GLU A 14 3.51 -0.92 -21.24
N HIS A 15 3.03 -0.77 -20.00
CA HIS A 15 1.63 -0.42 -19.66
C HIS A 15 1.53 0.61 -18.51
N PRO A 16 2.19 1.78 -18.62
CA PRO A 16 2.16 2.80 -17.55
C PRO A 16 0.75 3.37 -17.33
N ASP A 17 -0.08 3.39 -18.37
CA ASP A 17 -1.49 3.81 -18.31
C ASP A 17 -2.33 2.89 -17.41
N VAL A 18 -2.10 1.57 -17.50
CA VAL A 18 -2.79 0.59 -16.66
C VAL A 18 -2.32 0.71 -15.20
N VAL A 19 -1.03 0.89 -14.96
CA VAL A 19 -0.50 1.10 -13.60
C VAL A 19 -1.08 2.37 -12.99
N GLU A 20 -1.12 3.48 -13.74
CA GLU A 20 -1.73 4.72 -13.28
C GLU A 20 -3.22 4.54 -12.97
N ALA A 21 -3.95 3.78 -13.79
CA ALA A 21 -5.36 3.47 -13.56
C ALA A 21 -5.57 2.67 -12.26
N VAL A 22 -4.72 1.68 -11.97
CA VAL A 22 -4.77 0.93 -10.71
C VAL A 22 -4.47 1.83 -9.52
N LEU A 23 -3.44 2.68 -9.60
CA LEU A 23 -3.09 3.63 -8.53
C LEU A 23 -4.22 4.64 -8.29
N ARG A 24 -4.85 5.15 -9.35
CA ARG A 24 -6.03 6.04 -9.24
C ARG A 24 -7.20 5.33 -8.58
N GLY A 25 -7.43 4.07 -8.92
CA GLY A 25 -8.41 3.22 -8.23
C GLY A 25 -8.10 3.11 -6.74
N SER A 26 -6.85 2.78 -6.40
CA SER A 26 -6.39 2.66 -5.01
C SER A 26 -6.60 3.96 -4.21
N VAL A 27 -6.19 5.12 -4.74
CA VAL A 27 -6.33 6.43 -4.07
C VAL A 27 -7.81 6.78 -3.82
N LYS A 28 -8.68 6.50 -4.80
CA LYS A 28 -10.13 6.72 -4.66
C LYS A 28 -10.76 5.75 -3.66
N THR A 29 -10.34 4.49 -3.68
CA THR A 29 -10.81 3.48 -2.72
C THR A 29 -10.35 3.82 -1.31
N ASN A 30 -9.12 4.25 -1.09
CA ASN A 30 -8.63 4.72 0.21
C ASN A 30 -9.45 5.91 0.72
N ALA A 31 -9.74 6.89 -0.14
CA ALA A 31 -10.60 8.02 0.22
C ALA A 31 -12.01 7.55 0.61
N TRP A 32 -12.60 6.61 -0.15
CA TRP A 32 -13.90 6.04 0.17
C TRP A 32 -13.90 5.24 1.47
N ILE A 33 -12.88 4.41 1.74
CA ILE A 33 -12.76 3.63 2.98
C ILE A 33 -12.72 4.58 4.18
N ASN A 34 -11.88 5.61 4.13
CA ASN A 34 -11.76 6.59 5.21
C ASN A 34 -13.06 7.36 5.46
N ALA A 35 -13.88 7.58 4.43
CA ALA A 35 -15.20 8.19 4.57
C ALA A 35 -16.31 7.22 4.99
N ASN A 36 -16.11 5.90 4.87
CA ASN A 36 -17.15 4.87 5.04
C ASN A 36 -16.60 3.65 5.80
N LEU A 37 -16.02 3.87 6.98
CA LEU A 37 -15.28 2.83 7.71
C LEU A 37 -16.09 1.57 8.01
N ASP A 38 -17.35 1.70 8.44
CA ASP A 38 -18.19 0.55 8.76
C ASP A 38 -18.57 -0.26 7.51
N ASP A 39 -18.91 0.42 6.41
CA ASP A 39 -19.21 -0.23 5.13
C ASP A 39 -17.97 -0.91 4.54
N ALA A 40 -16.80 -0.28 4.66
CA ALA A 40 -15.53 -0.85 4.24
C ALA A 40 -15.20 -2.12 5.02
N LYS A 41 -15.37 -2.10 6.35
CA LYS A 41 -15.20 -3.27 7.23
C LYS A 41 -16.15 -4.40 6.85
N ALA A 42 -17.44 -4.09 6.66
CA ALA A 42 -18.44 -5.07 6.27
C ALA A 42 -18.13 -5.69 4.90
N SER A 43 -17.74 -4.85 3.93
CA SER A 43 -17.32 -5.28 2.58
C SER A 43 -16.10 -6.21 2.64
N ALA A 44 -15.08 -5.84 3.42
CA ALA A 44 -13.89 -6.67 3.63
C ALA A 44 -14.22 -8.02 4.28
N ASN A 45 -15.09 -8.04 5.30
CA ASN A 45 -15.45 -9.29 5.98
C ASN A 45 -16.25 -10.24 5.06
N LYS A 46 -17.14 -9.69 4.24
CA LYS A 46 -17.86 -10.45 3.20
C LYS A 46 -16.92 -10.97 2.12
N ALA A 47 -15.87 -10.20 1.78
CA ALA A 47 -14.84 -10.66 0.87
C ALA A 47 -14.02 -11.82 1.47
N LEU A 48 -13.67 -11.73 2.75
CA LEU A 48 -13.02 -12.83 3.48
C LEU A 48 -13.89 -14.08 3.47
N GLU A 49 -15.17 -13.99 3.76
CA GLU A 49 -16.09 -15.14 3.71
C GLU A 49 -16.07 -15.85 2.35
N ARG A 50 -16.11 -15.08 1.26
CA ARG A 50 -16.04 -15.64 -0.09
C ARG A 50 -14.69 -16.29 -0.39
N LEU A 51 -13.58 -15.71 0.08
CA LEU A 51 -12.22 -16.14 -0.25
C LEU A 51 -11.70 -17.29 0.64
N SER A 52 -12.08 -17.30 1.91
CA SER A 52 -11.61 -18.27 2.91
C SER A 52 -12.69 -19.25 3.37
N GLY A 53 -13.94 -19.04 2.96
CA GLY A 53 -15.11 -19.85 3.34
C GLY A 53 -15.79 -19.42 4.65
N LYS A 54 -15.26 -18.44 5.39
CA LYS A 54 -15.86 -17.93 6.63
C LYS A 54 -15.57 -16.45 6.87
N ALA A 55 -16.58 -15.70 7.32
CA ALA A 55 -16.39 -14.36 7.85
C ALA A 55 -15.66 -14.42 9.21
N LEU A 56 -14.96 -13.34 9.56
CA LEU A 56 -14.45 -13.14 10.90
C LEU A 56 -15.62 -12.78 11.84
N PRO A 57 -15.67 -13.38 13.04
CA PRO A 57 -16.58 -12.96 14.10
C PRO A 57 -16.42 -11.48 14.46
N ALA A 58 -17.50 -10.84 14.91
CA ALA A 58 -17.52 -9.41 15.23
C ALA A 58 -16.50 -9.04 16.32
N ASP A 59 -16.37 -9.88 17.35
CA ASP A 59 -15.40 -9.74 18.45
C ASP A 59 -13.93 -9.87 18.00
N VAL A 60 -13.68 -10.34 16.78
CA VAL A 60 -12.34 -10.38 16.16
C VAL A 60 -12.12 -9.19 15.23
N ILE A 61 -13.04 -8.95 14.28
CA ILE A 61 -12.82 -7.92 13.26
C ILE A 61 -12.98 -6.50 13.80
N ASP A 62 -13.88 -6.26 14.75
CA ASP A 62 -14.11 -4.92 15.31
C ASP A 62 -12.86 -4.35 16.03
N PRO A 63 -12.15 -5.09 16.89
CA PRO A 63 -10.89 -4.60 17.44
C PRO A 63 -9.78 -4.56 16.39
N ALA A 64 -9.67 -5.55 15.49
CA ALA A 64 -8.61 -5.59 14.48
C ALA A 64 -8.67 -4.38 13.53
N TRP A 65 -9.87 -3.99 13.09
CA TRP A 65 -10.06 -2.89 12.14
C TRP A 65 -9.53 -1.55 12.66
N LYS A 66 -9.56 -1.33 13.98
CA LYS A 66 -9.03 -0.10 14.63
C LYS A 66 -7.52 0.04 14.52
N PHE A 67 -6.80 -1.05 14.24
CA PHE A 67 -5.36 -1.07 14.06
C PHE A 67 -4.93 -0.98 12.58
N ILE A 68 -5.88 -0.72 11.67
CA ILE A 68 -5.61 -0.56 10.25
C ILE A 68 -5.72 0.92 9.89
N GLN A 69 -4.66 1.44 9.27
CA GLN A 69 -4.65 2.76 8.65
C GLN A 69 -4.59 2.61 7.14
N PHE A 70 -5.52 3.26 6.43
CA PHE A 70 -5.55 3.30 4.98
C PHE A 70 -4.94 4.61 4.50
N THR A 71 -3.79 4.52 3.83
CA THR A 71 -3.01 5.68 3.39
C THR A 71 -2.57 5.51 1.94
N ASP A 72 -2.38 6.64 1.26
CA ASP A 72 -1.80 6.68 -0.08
C ASP A 72 -0.25 6.74 -0.03
N ASP A 73 0.32 7.10 1.12
CA ASP A 73 1.76 7.14 1.36
C ASP A 73 2.31 5.70 1.58
N PRO A 74 3.30 5.24 0.78
CA PRO A 74 3.90 3.92 0.95
C PRO A 74 4.77 3.80 2.21
N LEU A 75 5.03 4.91 2.92
CA LEU A 75 5.88 5.01 4.10
C LEU A 75 7.29 4.49 3.86
N ALA A 76 7.94 4.99 2.81
CA ALA A 76 9.19 4.46 2.28
C ALA A 76 10.32 4.35 3.33
N SER A 77 10.40 5.28 4.27
CA SER A 77 11.40 5.26 5.36
C SER A 77 11.28 4.02 6.27
N THR A 78 10.09 3.44 6.38
CA THR A 78 9.85 2.25 7.20
C THR A 78 10.48 1.00 6.58
N LEU A 79 10.57 0.92 5.24
CA LEU A 79 11.21 -0.21 4.56
C LEU A 79 12.70 -0.32 4.91
N ASN A 80 13.41 0.81 4.97
CA ASN A 80 14.81 0.81 5.38
C ASN A 80 14.97 0.26 6.81
N THR A 81 14.10 0.70 7.73
CA THR A 81 14.09 0.21 9.11
C THR A 81 13.75 -1.29 9.19
N GLU A 82 12.78 -1.75 8.40
CA GLU A 82 12.41 -3.17 8.32
C GLU A 82 13.58 -4.03 7.79
N ALA A 83 14.29 -3.56 6.76
CA ALA A 83 15.48 -4.23 6.23
C ALA A 83 16.63 -4.29 7.25
N GLU A 84 16.91 -3.19 7.96
CA GLU A 84 17.91 -3.14 9.04
C GLU A 84 17.59 -4.14 10.15
N HIS A 85 16.32 -4.25 10.55
CA HIS A 85 15.88 -5.24 11.52
C HIS A 85 16.09 -6.68 11.01
N ALA A 86 15.77 -6.95 9.74
CA ALA A 86 15.98 -8.27 9.14
C ALA A 86 17.46 -8.66 9.07
N VAL A 87 18.35 -7.71 8.74
CA VAL A 87 19.81 -7.90 8.76
C VAL A 87 20.29 -8.20 10.17
N LYS A 88 19.86 -7.42 11.16
CA LYS A 88 20.23 -7.63 12.56
C LYS A 88 19.74 -8.98 13.10
N ALA A 89 18.60 -9.45 12.63
CA ALA A 89 18.04 -10.76 12.97
C ALA A 89 18.70 -11.93 12.23
N GLY A 90 19.60 -11.67 11.26
CA GLY A 90 20.24 -12.70 10.44
C GLY A 90 19.30 -13.33 9.40
N LEU A 91 18.19 -12.68 9.08
CA LEU A 91 17.19 -13.14 8.10
C LEU A 91 17.46 -12.64 6.69
N LEU A 92 18.32 -11.63 6.54
CA LEU A 92 18.61 -10.97 5.28
C LEU A 92 20.07 -10.50 5.23
N GLU A 93 20.75 -10.68 4.11
CA GLU A 93 22.02 -9.98 3.85
C GLU A 93 21.73 -8.50 3.55
N LYS A 94 22.66 -7.58 3.85
CA LYS A 94 22.40 -6.15 3.68
C LYS A 94 21.99 -5.83 2.22
N PRO A 95 20.73 -5.42 1.97
CA PRO A 95 20.27 -5.16 0.62
C PRO A 95 20.69 -3.76 0.16
N ASP A 96 20.80 -3.57 -1.16
CA ASP A 96 20.72 -2.24 -1.76
C ASP A 96 19.25 -1.94 -2.07
N LEU A 97 18.71 -0.91 -1.40
CA LEU A 97 17.32 -0.49 -1.55
C LEU A 97 17.15 0.68 -2.50
N LYS A 98 18.24 1.22 -3.08
CA LYS A 98 18.15 2.34 -4.01
C LYS A 98 17.34 1.93 -5.24
N GLY A 99 16.35 2.73 -5.61
CA GLY A 99 15.51 2.48 -6.79
C GLY A 99 14.33 1.54 -6.55
N ILE A 100 14.04 1.17 -5.29
CA ILE A 100 12.96 0.23 -4.99
C ILE A 100 11.56 0.87 -5.10
N TYR A 101 11.46 2.20 -4.92
CA TYR A 101 10.22 2.95 -5.09
C TYR A 101 10.22 3.74 -6.40
N ASP A 102 9.19 3.57 -7.22
CA ASP A 102 8.86 4.50 -8.31
C ASP A 102 7.53 5.18 -7.96
N LEU A 103 7.63 6.42 -7.44
CA LEU A 103 6.46 7.19 -7.00
C LEU A 103 5.95 8.15 -8.08
N THR A 104 6.53 8.14 -9.28
CA THR A 104 6.22 9.11 -10.34
C THR A 104 4.74 9.08 -10.71
N LEU A 105 4.18 7.89 -10.95
CA LEU A 105 2.76 7.75 -11.30
C LEU A 105 1.83 8.01 -10.12
N LEU A 106 2.23 7.64 -8.90
CA LEU A 106 1.44 7.91 -7.71
C LEU A 106 1.34 9.41 -7.44
N ASN A 107 2.46 10.14 -7.47
CA ASN A 107 2.49 11.60 -7.28
C ASN A 107 1.73 12.34 -8.38
N LYS A 108 1.77 11.86 -9.63
CA LYS A 108 0.90 12.36 -10.70
C LYS A 108 -0.58 12.21 -10.36
N VAL A 109 -1.00 11.04 -9.86
CA VAL A 109 -2.39 10.79 -9.45
C VAL A 109 -2.78 11.66 -8.27
N LEU A 110 -1.96 11.75 -7.23
CA LEU A 110 -2.23 12.55 -6.03
C LEU A 110 -2.41 14.03 -6.39
N LYS A 111 -1.52 14.58 -7.21
CA LYS A 111 -1.62 15.95 -7.70
C LYS A 111 -2.90 16.20 -8.50
N ALA A 112 -3.31 15.25 -9.34
CA ALA A 112 -4.55 15.36 -10.11
C ALA A 112 -5.81 15.34 -9.21
N GLU A 113 -5.74 14.68 -8.05
CA GLU A 113 -6.80 14.65 -7.02
C GLU A 113 -6.64 15.79 -5.98
N GLY A 114 -5.71 16.74 -6.19
CA GLY A 114 -5.48 17.88 -5.30
C GLY A 114 -4.80 17.54 -3.97
N LYS A 115 -4.17 16.37 -3.87
CA LYS A 115 -3.42 15.90 -2.69
C LYS A 115 -1.93 16.25 -2.79
N SER A 116 -1.27 16.27 -1.65
CA SER A 116 0.19 16.41 -1.57
C SER A 116 0.90 15.18 -2.14
N GLU A 117 2.05 15.42 -2.76
CA GLU A 117 2.97 14.37 -3.20
C GLU A 117 3.62 13.69 -1.98
N VAL A 118 4.01 12.43 -2.16
CA VAL A 118 4.67 11.61 -1.14
C VAL A 118 6.15 11.43 -1.47
N ASP A 119 6.94 11.18 -0.43
CA ASP A 119 8.40 11.09 -0.48
C ASP A 119 8.87 9.63 -0.47
N ASP A 120 9.91 9.32 -1.25
CA ASP A 120 10.49 7.98 -1.33
C ASP A 120 11.59 7.73 -0.26
N ALA A 121 11.81 8.67 0.65
CA ALA A 121 12.83 8.63 1.69
C ALA A 121 14.27 8.44 1.17
N GLY A 122 14.54 8.87 -0.07
CA GLY A 122 15.84 8.68 -0.74
C GLY A 122 16.03 7.27 -1.32
N LEU A 123 14.96 6.46 -1.37
CA LEU A 123 14.96 5.11 -1.93
C LEU A 123 14.39 5.05 -3.36
N GLY A 124 14.06 6.22 -3.94
CA GLY A 124 13.45 6.36 -5.25
C GLY A 124 14.30 5.85 -6.43
N ALA A 125 13.61 5.43 -7.49
CA ALA A 125 14.17 5.26 -8.82
C ALA A 125 14.30 6.65 -9.46
N GLU A 126 15.50 6.98 -9.96
CA GLU A 126 15.81 8.25 -10.65
C GLU A 126 14.86 8.57 -11.81
#